data_AF-A0A9D1RXM6-F1
#
_entry.id   AF-A0A9D1RXM6-F1
#
_cell.length_a   1.000
_cell.length_b   1.000
_cell.length_c   1.000
_cell.angle_alpha   90.00
_cell.angle_beta   90.00
_cell.angle_gamma   90.00
#
_symmetry.space_group_name_H-M   'P 1'
#
loop_
_entity.id
_entity.type
_entity.pdbx_description
1 polymer ?
#
loop_
_entity_poly.entity_id
_entity_poly.type
_entity_poly.pdbx_seq_one_letter_code
_entity_poly.pdbx_strand_id
1 'polypeptide(L)'
;MLLSFAFALSLVIRAGLSLAAVGYGVLFWGIMAYLALPRFHRTMTSIYVPDYFIGRSRTQEGLLGDPVNLAYNGTQEQVHAAMTAAGWTLADPITAKSSVTIVTSTLRRKSYPEAPVSPLLIFGKTQTLAYQQHVEGNPAQRHHIRLWKCPDDWLLPGGSRVDWVAAGTYDRAVGFSVFTFQITHKIDENVDIERDHVVDTVVKAVPEAQVSVIENFSTGYHSRNGGGDAIYTDGNLPVVDTTEVNPADYAEAAKRTTAVLPGEDHELERTRPISITGAAVFVVITALAAILSPLVELGELRREFVGDGLTSQETTISMGVYVGLIAVLNVLLIWLAWKMYHGTGWARLVLLGVVTITQFAQIIGVITGAHHSVGTVLSTSTGLLALYALTSLSAREWTTRADVVHGREQA
;
A
#
# COMPACT_ATOMS: atom_id res chain seq x y z
N MET A 1 5.03 14.28 -13.81
CA MET A 1 6.33 13.66 -13.44
C MET A 1 7.52 14.27 -14.14
N LEU A 2 7.65 14.20 -15.47
CA LEU A 2 8.72 14.91 -16.20
C LEU A 2 8.72 16.42 -15.90
N LEU A 3 7.54 17.05 -15.90
CA LEU A 3 7.37 18.44 -15.50
C LEU A 3 7.72 18.70 -14.02
N SER A 4 7.40 17.75 -13.14
CA SER A 4 7.71 17.82 -11.69
C SER A 4 9.22 17.69 -11.43
N PHE A 5 9.90 16.86 -12.22
CA PHE A 5 11.35 16.69 -12.18
C PHE A 5 12.08 17.91 -12.77
N ALA A 6 11.62 18.39 -13.93
CA ALA A 6 12.10 19.64 -14.51
C ALA A 6 11.86 20.83 -13.56
N PHE A 7 10.73 20.84 -12.85
CA PHE A 7 10.40 21.81 -11.82
C PHE A 7 11.39 21.78 -10.66
N ALA A 8 11.60 20.64 -10.02
CA ALA A 8 12.53 20.54 -8.90
C ALA A 8 13.97 20.85 -9.32
N LEU A 9 14.38 20.36 -10.50
CA LEU A 9 15.70 20.68 -11.07
C LEU A 9 15.84 22.18 -11.34
N SER A 10 14.82 22.81 -11.92
CA SER A 10 14.82 24.26 -12.16
C SER A 10 14.86 25.06 -10.85
N LEU A 11 14.24 24.54 -9.79
CA LEU A 11 14.20 25.17 -8.47
C LEU A 11 15.56 25.05 -7.78
N VAL A 12 16.25 23.90 -7.90
CA VAL A 12 17.64 23.72 -7.43
C VAL A 12 18.61 24.62 -8.20
N ILE A 13 18.46 24.72 -9.53
CA ILE A 13 19.30 25.59 -10.37
C ILE A 13 19.08 27.06 -10.01
N ARG A 14 17.83 27.49 -9.78
CA ARG A 14 17.48 28.88 -9.43
C ARG A 14 17.82 29.25 -7.98
N ALA A 15 17.73 28.31 -7.04
CA ALA A 15 18.05 28.55 -5.62
C ALA A 15 19.57 28.56 -5.33
N GLY A 16 20.41 28.26 -6.32
CA GLY A 16 21.85 28.08 -6.17
C GLY A 16 22.22 26.73 -5.56
N LEU A 17 23.45 26.26 -5.82
CA LEU A 17 23.99 24.96 -5.34
C LEU A 17 24.32 24.96 -3.84
N SER A 18 23.46 25.53 -3.00
CA SER A 18 23.57 25.39 -1.56
C SER A 18 23.42 23.92 -1.16
N LEU A 19 24.10 23.50 -0.09
CA LEU A 19 24.01 22.12 0.40
C LEU A 19 22.55 21.72 0.71
N ALA A 20 21.74 22.68 1.17
CA ALA A 20 20.31 22.49 1.42
C ALA A 20 19.51 22.25 0.12
N ALA A 21 19.77 23.02 -0.95
CA ALA A 21 19.12 22.83 -2.24
C ALA A 21 19.50 21.48 -2.88
N VAL A 22 20.78 21.09 -2.77
CA VAL A 22 21.24 19.77 -3.23
C VAL A 22 20.58 18.65 -2.44
N GLY A 23 20.54 18.75 -1.10
CA GLY A 23 19.86 17.78 -0.24
C GLY A 23 18.37 17.64 -0.57
N TYR A 24 17.68 18.76 -0.81
CA TYR A 24 16.29 18.75 -1.27
C TYR A 24 16.14 18.08 -2.64
N GLY A 25 17.02 18.40 -3.60
CA GLY A 25 17.01 17.79 -4.92
C GLY A 25 17.18 16.27 -4.89
N VAL A 26 18.09 15.77 -4.04
CA VAL A 26 18.30 14.32 -3.84
C VAL A 26 17.06 13.67 -3.19
N LEU A 27 16.50 14.28 -2.15
CA LEU A 27 15.29 13.77 -1.49
C LEU A 27 14.10 13.72 -2.46
N PHE A 28 13.89 14.81 -3.21
CA PHE A 28 12.84 14.91 -4.21
C PHE A 28 13.03 13.88 -5.32
N TRP A 29 14.24 13.74 -5.87
CA TRP A 29 14.55 12.71 -6.85
C TRP A 29 14.23 11.31 -6.31
N GLY A 30 14.63 11.01 -5.07
CA GLY A 30 14.32 9.74 -4.42
C GLY A 30 12.82 9.47 -4.34
N ILE A 31 12.03 10.45 -3.90
CA ILE A 31 10.57 10.36 -3.86
C ILE A 31 10.01 10.13 -5.28
N MET A 32 10.47 10.87 -6.29
CA MET A 32 9.93 10.72 -7.63
C MET A 32 10.30 9.39 -8.28
N ALA A 33 11.57 8.98 -8.20
CA ALA A 33 12.08 7.78 -8.85
C ALA A 33 11.54 6.50 -8.20
N TYR A 34 11.45 6.45 -6.86
CA TYR A 34 11.10 5.22 -6.14
C TYR A 34 9.66 5.16 -5.66
N LEU A 35 8.94 6.29 -5.61
CA LEU A 35 7.55 6.34 -5.17
C LEU A 35 6.61 6.74 -6.32
N ALA A 36 6.77 7.94 -6.88
CA ALA A 36 5.79 8.48 -7.82
C ALA A 36 5.80 7.79 -9.20
N LEU A 37 6.98 7.53 -9.79
CA LEU A 37 7.08 6.97 -11.15
C LEU A 37 6.55 5.54 -11.25
N PRO A 38 6.90 4.62 -10.33
CA PRO A 38 6.35 3.27 -10.36
C PRO A 38 4.81 3.28 -10.29
N ARG A 39 4.22 4.17 -9.48
CA ARG A 39 2.76 4.28 -9.38
C ARG A 39 2.11 4.87 -10.63
N PHE A 40 2.69 5.93 -11.21
CA PHE A 40 2.18 6.47 -12.46
C PHE A 40 2.21 5.42 -13.56
N HIS A 41 3.33 4.71 -13.70
CA HIS A 41 3.45 3.62 -14.66
C HIS A 41 2.36 2.57 -14.43
N ARG A 42 2.16 2.11 -13.19
CA ARG A 42 1.09 1.16 -12.87
C ARG A 42 -0.30 1.66 -13.28
N THR A 43 -0.64 2.90 -12.93
CA THR A 43 -1.95 3.47 -13.27
C THR A 43 -2.16 3.48 -14.78
N MET A 44 -1.15 3.88 -15.55
CA MET A 44 -1.19 3.80 -17.01
C MET A 44 -1.34 2.36 -17.49
N THR A 45 -0.57 1.43 -16.94
CA THR A 45 -0.64 0.00 -17.30
C THR A 45 -2.00 -0.61 -17.01
N SER A 46 -2.67 -0.19 -15.94
CA SER A 46 -4.02 -0.65 -15.61
C SER A 46 -5.10 -0.25 -16.61
N ILE A 47 -4.85 0.76 -17.46
CA ILE A 47 -5.80 1.18 -18.50
C ILE A 47 -5.86 0.14 -19.64
N TYR A 48 -4.73 -0.52 -19.94
CA TYR A 48 -4.63 -1.41 -21.10
C TYR A 48 -4.30 -2.87 -20.75
N VAL A 49 -3.86 -3.17 -19.52
CA VAL A 49 -3.67 -4.54 -19.02
C VAL A 49 -4.78 -4.84 -18.01
N PRO A 50 -5.78 -5.64 -18.39
CA PRO A 50 -6.85 -6.03 -17.47
C PRO A 50 -6.32 -6.86 -16.30
N ASP A 51 -7.09 -6.90 -15.22
CA ASP A 51 -6.81 -7.68 -14.01
C ASP A 51 -7.12 -9.18 -14.23
N TYR A 52 -6.52 -9.78 -15.26
CA TYR A 52 -6.67 -11.21 -15.50
C TYR A 52 -5.96 -12.02 -14.42
N PHE A 53 -6.60 -13.10 -14.00
CA PHE A 53 -5.95 -14.13 -13.21
C PHE A 53 -5.07 -14.98 -14.12
N ILE A 54 -3.77 -15.00 -13.84
CA ILE A 54 -2.76 -15.70 -14.63
C ILE A 54 -1.91 -16.66 -13.78
N GLY A 55 -2.44 -17.11 -12.63
CA GLY A 55 -1.69 -17.97 -11.70
C GLY A 55 -0.47 -17.28 -11.06
N ARG A 56 -0.40 -15.95 -11.10
CA ARG A 56 0.63 -15.12 -10.46
C ARG A 56 -0.03 -14.01 -9.67
N SER A 57 0.48 -13.75 -8.48
CA SER A 57 0.17 -12.52 -7.77
C SER A 57 0.84 -11.31 -8.42
N ARG A 58 0.43 -10.09 -8.05
CA ARG A 58 1.03 -8.83 -8.50
C ARG A 58 1.44 -7.95 -7.33
N THR A 59 2.55 -7.23 -7.44
CA THR A 59 2.92 -6.20 -6.47
C THR A 59 2.01 -4.98 -6.58
N GLN A 60 2.12 -4.04 -5.63
CA GLN A 60 1.44 -2.75 -5.71
C GLN A 60 1.92 -1.86 -6.87
N GLU A 61 2.96 -2.25 -7.60
CA GLU A 61 3.49 -1.58 -8.79
C GLU A 61 3.06 -2.30 -10.07
N GLY A 62 2.36 -3.44 -9.95
CA GLY A 62 1.90 -4.24 -11.08
C GLY A 62 2.94 -5.23 -11.61
N LEU A 63 4.08 -5.38 -10.93
CA LEU A 63 5.07 -6.42 -11.24
C LEU A 63 4.52 -7.79 -10.83
N LEU A 64 4.89 -8.84 -11.56
CA LEU A 64 4.48 -10.20 -11.21
C LEU A 64 5.17 -10.63 -9.91
N GLY A 65 4.40 -10.94 -8.86
CA GLY A 65 4.87 -11.43 -7.57
C GLY A 65 4.96 -12.95 -7.52
N ASP A 66 4.67 -13.55 -6.38
CA ASP A 66 4.74 -14.99 -6.15
C ASP A 66 3.78 -15.79 -7.05
N PRO A 67 4.16 -17.03 -7.43
CA PRO A 67 3.27 -17.95 -8.14
C PRO A 67 2.15 -18.47 -7.23
N VAL A 68 0.98 -18.66 -7.81
CA VAL A 68 -0.07 -19.47 -7.18
C VAL A 68 0.33 -20.92 -7.36
N ASN A 69 0.72 -21.57 -6.27
CA ASN A 69 1.26 -22.93 -6.26
C ASN A 69 0.48 -23.89 -5.35
N LEU A 70 -0.53 -23.42 -4.61
CA LEU A 70 -1.50 -24.29 -3.94
C LEU A 70 -2.86 -23.60 -3.79
N ALA A 71 -3.87 -24.35 -3.39
CA ALA A 71 -5.23 -23.89 -3.14
C ALA A 71 -5.84 -24.58 -1.93
N TYR A 72 -6.91 -24.00 -1.38
CA TYR A 72 -7.67 -24.58 -0.27
C TYR A 72 -9.17 -24.57 -0.57
N ASN A 73 -9.86 -25.59 -0.06
CA ASN A 73 -11.31 -25.62 0.07
C ASN A 73 -11.69 -25.63 1.56
N GLY A 74 -12.76 -24.92 1.91
CA GLY A 74 -13.22 -24.75 3.29
C GLY A 74 -13.43 -23.29 3.71
N THR A 75 -14.03 -23.09 4.88
CA THR A 75 -14.24 -21.75 5.44
C THR A 75 -12.94 -21.14 5.96
N GLN A 76 -12.96 -19.83 6.25
CA GLN A 76 -11.79 -19.14 6.80
C GLN A 76 -11.33 -19.76 8.13
N GLU A 77 -12.29 -20.17 8.95
CA GLU A 77 -12.07 -20.77 10.26
C GLU A 77 -11.47 -22.17 10.14
N GLN A 78 -11.92 -22.96 9.15
CA GLN A 78 -11.40 -24.30 8.87
C GLN A 78 -9.95 -24.26 8.38
N VAL A 79 -9.67 -23.37 7.41
CA VAL A 79 -8.31 -23.13 6.93
C VAL A 79 -7.43 -22.63 8.07
N HIS A 80 -7.91 -21.71 8.90
CA HIS A 80 -7.13 -21.21 10.03
C HIS A 80 -6.84 -22.28 11.08
N ALA A 81 -7.81 -23.11 11.42
CA ALA A 81 -7.62 -24.25 12.31
C ALA A 81 -6.55 -25.20 11.76
N ALA A 82 -6.62 -25.56 10.47
CA ALA A 82 -5.65 -26.45 9.85
C ALA A 82 -4.23 -25.88 9.84
N MET A 83 -4.08 -24.61 9.45
CA MET A 83 -2.78 -23.94 9.42
C MET A 83 -2.15 -23.81 10.81
N THR A 84 -2.94 -23.39 11.81
CA THR A 84 -2.42 -23.22 13.18
C THR A 84 -2.09 -24.55 13.86
N ALA A 85 -2.88 -25.61 13.60
CA ALA A 85 -2.58 -26.97 14.02
C ALA A 85 -1.24 -27.47 13.44
N ALA A 86 -0.96 -27.11 12.18
CA ALA A 86 0.30 -27.38 11.48
C ALA A 86 1.48 -26.51 11.94
N GLY A 87 1.29 -25.68 12.97
CA GLY A 87 2.36 -24.85 13.56
C GLY A 87 2.66 -23.58 12.77
N TRP A 88 1.75 -23.15 11.90
CA TRP A 88 1.86 -21.87 11.21
C TRP A 88 1.25 -20.73 12.04
N THR A 89 1.93 -19.60 12.08
CA THR A 89 1.51 -18.40 12.82
C THR A 89 0.88 -17.39 11.87
N LEU A 90 -0.36 -16.97 12.16
CA LEU A 90 -1.03 -15.91 11.40
C LEU A 90 -0.27 -14.58 11.56
N ALA A 91 -0.01 -13.89 10.45
CA ALA A 91 0.67 -12.60 10.43
C ALA A 91 -0.29 -11.44 10.75
N ASP A 92 0.23 -10.43 11.44
CA ASP A 92 -0.51 -9.21 11.74
C ASP A 92 -0.81 -8.39 10.47
N PRO A 93 -1.94 -7.66 10.43
CA PRO A 93 -2.23 -6.75 9.33
C PRO A 93 -1.28 -5.55 9.34
N ILE A 94 -1.00 -5.01 8.14
CA ILE A 94 -0.21 -3.78 7.99
C ILE A 94 -1.01 -2.57 8.52
N THR A 95 -0.69 -2.17 9.73
CA THR A 95 -1.22 -1.00 10.43
C THR A 95 -0.09 -0.06 10.88
N ALA A 96 -0.42 1.18 11.23
CA ALA A 96 0.56 2.11 11.83
C ALA A 96 1.21 1.51 13.08
N LYS A 97 0.42 0.81 13.92
CA LYS A 97 0.89 0.10 15.11
C LYS A 97 1.91 -0.98 14.74
N SER A 98 1.56 -1.90 13.85
CA SER A 98 2.48 -2.97 13.41
C SER A 98 3.76 -2.43 12.76
N SER A 99 3.68 -1.30 12.04
CA SER A 99 4.85 -0.65 11.42
C SER A 99 5.80 -0.08 12.47
N VAL A 100 5.28 0.54 13.53
CA VAL A 100 6.08 0.96 14.69
C VAL A 100 6.68 -0.25 15.40
N THR A 101 5.94 -1.36 15.53
CA THR A 101 6.46 -2.61 16.08
C THR A 101 7.61 -3.17 15.24
N ILE A 102 7.51 -3.17 13.90
CA ILE A 102 8.60 -3.57 13.00
C ILE A 102 9.84 -2.70 13.22
N VAL A 103 9.69 -1.37 13.23
CA VAL A 103 10.83 -0.45 13.40
C VAL A 103 11.48 -0.65 14.77
N THR A 104 10.67 -0.73 15.84
CA THR A 104 11.19 -0.88 17.20
C THR A 104 11.81 -2.25 17.46
N SER A 105 11.23 -3.33 16.92
CA SER A 105 11.80 -4.69 17.01
C SER A 105 13.12 -4.80 16.24
N THR A 106 13.21 -4.21 15.04
CA THR A 106 14.45 -4.15 14.24
C THR A 106 15.55 -3.39 15.00
N LEU A 107 15.26 -2.20 15.52
CA LEU A 107 16.24 -1.41 16.28
C LEU A 107 16.69 -2.11 17.58
N ARG A 108 15.79 -2.87 18.21
CA ARG A 108 16.06 -3.64 19.43
C ARG A 108 16.58 -5.05 19.17
N ARG A 109 16.75 -5.46 17.90
CA ARG A 109 17.14 -6.82 17.48
C ARG A 109 16.28 -7.92 18.12
N LYS A 110 14.98 -7.67 18.29
CA LYS A 110 14.01 -8.65 18.81
C LYS A 110 13.29 -9.35 17.66
N SER A 111 12.98 -10.64 17.83
CA SER A 111 12.13 -11.36 16.89
C SER A 111 10.69 -10.83 16.96
N TYR A 112 10.03 -10.74 15.81
CA TYR A 112 8.60 -10.44 15.67
C TYR A 112 7.99 -11.55 14.80
N PRO A 113 7.45 -12.61 15.43
CA PRO A 113 6.96 -13.77 14.70
C PRO A 113 5.75 -13.49 13.80
N GLU A 114 4.86 -12.60 14.25
CA GLU A 114 3.64 -12.21 13.55
C GLU A 114 3.87 -11.03 12.60
N ALA A 115 5.13 -10.72 12.23
CA ALA A 115 5.46 -9.53 11.44
C ALA A 115 4.62 -9.46 10.14
N PRO A 116 3.98 -8.33 9.81
CA PRO A 116 3.21 -8.21 8.58
C PRO A 116 4.01 -8.54 7.32
N VAL A 117 3.39 -9.27 6.40
CA VAL A 117 3.98 -9.54 5.07
C VAL A 117 3.62 -8.45 4.07
N SER A 118 4.53 -8.18 3.13
CA SER A 118 4.26 -7.23 2.04
C SER A 118 3.01 -7.66 1.23
N PRO A 119 2.17 -6.69 0.82
CA PRO A 119 0.91 -6.99 0.14
C PRO A 119 1.15 -7.41 -1.31
N LEU A 120 0.50 -8.52 -1.68
CA LEU A 120 0.44 -9.02 -3.04
C LEU A 120 -1.01 -9.15 -3.47
N LEU A 121 -1.26 -8.90 -4.75
CA LEU A 121 -2.61 -8.79 -5.31
C LEU A 121 -2.96 -9.99 -6.16
N ILE A 122 -4.12 -10.57 -5.88
CA ILE A 122 -4.86 -11.49 -6.76
C ILE A 122 -6.32 -11.01 -6.79
N PHE A 123 -6.97 -11.06 -7.95
CA PHE A 123 -8.34 -10.54 -8.15
C PHE A 123 -8.50 -9.07 -7.72
N GLY A 124 -7.45 -8.27 -7.89
CA GLY A 124 -7.42 -6.88 -7.45
C GLY A 124 -7.47 -6.65 -5.93
N LYS A 125 -7.36 -7.71 -5.11
CA LYS A 125 -7.41 -7.67 -3.65
C LYS A 125 -6.08 -8.11 -3.04
N THR A 126 -5.71 -7.52 -1.92
CA THR A 126 -4.61 -8.05 -1.09
C THR A 126 -5.00 -9.40 -0.49
N GLN A 127 -4.01 -10.17 -0.08
CA GLN A 127 -4.23 -11.45 0.60
C GLN A 127 -5.16 -11.28 1.81
N THR A 128 -6.06 -12.24 1.99
CA THR A 128 -6.99 -12.28 3.13
C THR A 128 -6.27 -12.80 4.36
N LEU A 129 -5.51 -13.89 4.20
CA LEU A 129 -4.73 -14.52 5.25
C LEU A 129 -3.26 -14.59 4.82
N ALA A 130 -2.37 -14.48 5.79
CA ALA A 130 -0.96 -14.74 5.58
C ALA A 130 -0.40 -15.43 6.81
N TYR A 131 0.34 -16.52 6.61
CA TYR A 131 0.94 -17.29 7.69
C TYR A 131 2.46 -17.35 7.51
N GLN A 132 3.15 -17.52 8.65
CA GLN A 132 4.60 -17.71 8.71
C GLN A 132 4.93 -18.89 9.60
N GLN A 133 6.00 -19.58 9.25
CA GLN A 133 6.62 -20.57 10.14
C GLN A 133 8.12 -20.28 10.20
N HIS A 134 8.63 -20.15 11.43
CA HIS A 134 10.03 -19.81 11.66
C HIS A 134 10.91 -21.04 11.50
N VAL A 135 12.07 -20.86 10.87
CA VAL A 135 13.14 -21.85 10.90
C VAL A 135 13.92 -21.68 12.20
N GLU A 136 14.07 -22.76 12.97
CA GLU A 136 14.83 -22.72 14.23
C GLU A 136 16.26 -22.21 14.00
N GLY A 137 16.68 -21.23 14.81
CA GLY A 137 18.04 -20.71 14.79
C GLY A 137 18.36 -19.66 13.73
N ASN A 138 17.46 -19.33 12.78
CA ASN A 138 17.72 -18.31 11.78
C ASN A 138 16.51 -17.40 11.46
N PRO A 139 16.42 -16.19 12.04
CA PRO A 139 15.28 -15.29 11.81
C PRO A 139 15.19 -14.71 10.39
N ALA A 140 16.26 -14.83 9.59
CA ALA A 140 16.29 -14.40 8.19
C ALA A 140 15.71 -15.46 7.23
N GLN A 141 15.42 -16.66 7.73
CA GLN A 141 14.85 -17.76 6.99
C GLN A 141 13.45 -18.09 7.51
N ARG A 142 12.47 -18.06 6.62
CA ARG A 142 11.07 -18.19 7.01
C ARG A 142 10.27 -18.84 5.89
N HIS A 143 9.36 -19.70 6.29
CA HIS A 143 8.32 -20.25 5.44
C HIS A 143 7.14 -19.28 5.45
N HIS A 144 6.57 -18.99 4.30
CA HIS A 144 5.46 -18.05 4.16
C HIS A 144 4.41 -18.58 3.22
N ILE A 145 3.15 -18.37 3.59
CA ILE A 145 2.02 -18.60 2.69
C ILE A 145 1.02 -17.46 2.76
N ARG A 146 0.57 -17.02 1.60
CA ARG A 146 -0.49 -16.03 1.44
C ARG A 146 -1.71 -16.70 0.82
N LEU A 147 -2.90 -16.38 1.29
CA LEU A 147 -4.16 -16.92 0.76
C LEU A 147 -5.11 -15.78 0.36
N TRP A 148 -5.72 -15.95 -0.80
CA TRP A 148 -6.74 -15.06 -1.34
C TRP A 148 -8.03 -15.84 -1.53
N LYS A 149 -9.14 -15.30 -1.03
CA LYS A 149 -10.46 -15.86 -1.28
C LYS A 149 -10.82 -15.67 -2.74
N CYS A 150 -11.21 -16.75 -3.42
CA CYS A 150 -11.77 -16.68 -4.76
C CYS A 150 -13.10 -15.92 -4.73
N PRO A 151 -13.41 -15.10 -5.73
CA PRO A 151 -14.75 -14.58 -5.92
C PRO A 151 -15.77 -15.73 -6.05
N ASP A 152 -17.01 -15.46 -5.64
CA ASP A 152 -18.09 -16.44 -5.79
C ASP A 152 -18.23 -16.86 -7.26
N ASP A 153 -18.46 -18.15 -7.50
CA ASP A 153 -18.56 -18.79 -8.82
C ASP A 153 -17.33 -18.66 -9.74
N TRP A 154 -16.18 -18.22 -9.20
CA TRP A 154 -14.95 -18.09 -9.99
C TRP A 154 -14.42 -19.45 -10.44
N LEU A 155 -14.06 -19.54 -11.71
CA LEU A 155 -13.41 -20.70 -12.31
C LEU A 155 -11.93 -20.42 -12.53
N LEU A 156 -11.08 -21.32 -12.04
CA LEU A 156 -9.67 -21.35 -12.39
C LEU A 156 -9.48 -21.71 -13.87
N PRO A 157 -8.32 -21.38 -14.47
CA PRO A 157 -7.92 -21.97 -15.74
C PRO A 157 -8.11 -23.48 -15.73
N GLY A 158 -8.73 -24.03 -16.78
CA GLY A 158 -9.11 -25.44 -16.84
C GLY A 158 -10.50 -25.76 -16.27
N GLY A 159 -11.20 -24.81 -15.65
CA GLY A 159 -12.60 -24.96 -15.22
C GLY A 159 -12.78 -25.55 -13.81
N SER A 160 -11.71 -25.70 -13.03
CA SER A 160 -11.80 -26.12 -11.63
C SER A 160 -12.29 -24.97 -10.73
N ARG A 161 -12.94 -25.30 -9.61
CA ARG A 161 -13.30 -24.35 -8.56
C ARG A 161 -12.52 -24.65 -7.29
N VAL A 162 -12.10 -23.59 -6.62
CA VAL A 162 -11.50 -23.64 -5.28
C VAL A 162 -11.97 -22.44 -4.48
N ASP A 163 -12.07 -22.57 -3.16
CA ASP A 163 -12.48 -21.45 -2.29
C ASP A 163 -11.35 -20.42 -2.11
N TRP A 164 -10.10 -20.90 -2.11
CA TRP A 164 -8.92 -20.08 -1.90
C TRP A 164 -7.81 -20.47 -2.87
N VAL A 165 -7.13 -19.46 -3.41
CA VAL A 165 -5.82 -19.62 -4.05
C VAL A 165 -4.74 -19.15 -3.12
N ALA A 166 -3.57 -19.78 -3.19
CA ALA A 166 -2.48 -19.49 -2.28
C ALA A 166 -1.11 -19.52 -2.98
N ALA A 167 -0.18 -18.81 -2.35
CA ALA A 167 1.21 -18.72 -2.77
C ALA A 167 2.10 -19.02 -1.56
N GLY A 168 2.73 -20.20 -1.56
CA GLY A 168 3.75 -20.62 -0.61
C GLY A 168 5.15 -20.27 -1.12
N THR A 169 5.94 -19.56 -0.32
CA THR A 169 7.32 -19.17 -0.66
C THR A 169 8.26 -19.29 0.54
N TYR A 170 9.46 -19.82 0.32
CA TYR A 170 10.51 -19.86 1.33
C TYR A 170 11.46 -18.68 1.18
N ASP A 171 11.57 -17.84 2.20
CA ASP A 171 12.55 -16.76 2.24
C ASP A 171 13.89 -17.34 2.72
N ARG A 172 14.91 -17.32 1.85
CA ARG A 172 16.24 -17.88 2.16
C ARG A 172 17.18 -16.88 2.81
N ALA A 173 17.00 -15.58 2.54
CA ALA A 173 17.85 -14.51 3.06
C ALA A 173 17.19 -13.13 2.87
N VAL A 174 17.62 -12.13 3.64
CA VAL A 174 17.37 -10.71 3.32
C VAL A 174 18.48 -10.23 2.40
N GLY A 175 18.14 -9.54 1.32
CA GLY A 175 19.11 -9.07 0.34
C GLY A 175 18.71 -7.77 -0.34
N PHE A 176 19.67 -7.20 -1.07
CA PHE A 176 19.42 -6.06 -1.93
C PHE A 176 19.00 -6.55 -3.32
N SER A 177 17.83 -6.15 -3.80
CA SER A 177 17.41 -6.38 -5.18
C SER A 177 18.09 -5.33 -6.08
N VAL A 178 18.95 -5.79 -6.99
CA VAL A 178 19.62 -4.92 -7.97
C VAL A 178 18.64 -4.37 -9.03
N PHE A 179 17.45 -4.96 -9.15
CA PHE A 179 16.44 -4.53 -10.12
C PHE A 179 15.57 -3.41 -9.57
N THR A 180 15.21 -3.46 -8.28
CA THR A 180 14.38 -2.43 -7.64
C THR A 180 15.17 -1.47 -6.76
N PHE A 181 16.46 -1.77 -6.49
CA PHE A 181 17.29 -1.11 -5.48
C PHE A 181 16.67 -1.10 -4.07
N GLN A 182 15.78 -2.06 -3.78
CA GLN A 182 15.13 -2.21 -2.48
C GLN A 182 15.79 -3.34 -1.69
N ILE A 183 15.74 -3.24 -0.36
CA ILE A 183 16.05 -4.37 0.52
C ILE A 183 14.80 -5.25 0.57
N THR A 184 14.91 -6.46 0.05
CA THR A 184 13.81 -7.43 -0.03
C THR A 184 14.27 -8.77 0.51
N HIS A 185 13.32 -9.61 0.92
CA HIS A 185 13.62 -11.02 1.10
C HIS A 185 13.93 -11.64 -0.26
N LYS A 186 14.90 -12.54 -0.29
CA LYS A 186 15.20 -13.40 -1.42
C LYS A 186 14.43 -14.69 -1.22
N ILE A 187 13.61 -15.02 -2.18
CA ILE A 187 12.85 -16.26 -2.19
C ILE A 187 13.73 -17.38 -2.77
N ASP A 188 13.51 -18.60 -2.30
CA ASP A 188 14.11 -19.80 -2.88
C ASP A 188 13.61 -20.04 -4.29
N GLU A 189 14.50 -20.53 -5.16
CA GLU A 189 14.14 -20.72 -6.55
C GLU A 189 13.10 -21.82 -6.75
N ASN A 190 13.10 -22.86 -5.91
CA ASN A 190 12.22 -23.99 -6.05
C ASN A 190 10.99 -23.84 -5.16
N VAL A 191 9.95 -23.21 -5.71
CA VAL A 191 8.71 -22.94 -4.97
C VAL A 191 7.88 -24.20 -4.72
N ASP A 192 8.15 -25.30 -5.43
CA ASP A 192 7.45 -26.56 -5.24
C ASP A 192 7.89 -27.25 -3.95
N ILE A 193 9.15 -27.11 -3.54
CA ILE A 193 9.64 -27.60 -2.24
C ILE A 193 8.85 -26.95 -1.10
N GLU A 194 8.65 -25.64 -1.18
CA GLU A 194 7.88 -24.93 -0.17
C GLU A 194 6.41 -25.32 -0.20
N ARG A 195 5.81 -25.40 -1.38
CA ARG A 195 4.44 -25.88 -1.58
C ARG A 195 4.23 -27.22 -0.89
N ASP A 196 5.12 -28.17 -1.16
CA ASP A 196 5.04 -29.53 -0.62
C ASP A 196 5.26 -29.53 0.90
N HIS A 197 6.16 -28.68 1.42
CA HIS A 197 6.31 -28.45 2.87
C HIS A 197 5.02 -27.95 3.52
N VAL A 198 4.31 -26.99 2.91
CA VAL A 198 3.02 -26.54 3.43
C VAL A 198 2.02 -27.69 3.47
N VAL A 199 1.87 -28.42 2.37
CA VAL A 199 0.93 -29.53 2.27
C VAL A 199 1.25 -30.61 3.31
N ASP A 200 2.51 -31.02 3.41
CA ASP A 200 2.97 -32.06 4.34
C ASP A 200 2.73 -31.68 5.80
N THR A 201 3.01 -30.42 6.17
CA THR A 201 2.77 -29.96 7.54
C THR A 201 1.29 -29.98 7.92
N VAL A 202 0.41 -29.62 6.99
CA VAL A 202 -1.05 -29.65 7.21
C VAL A 202 -1.58 -31.07 7.29
N VAL A 203 -1.29 -31.93 6.32
CA VAL A 203 -1.78 -33.32 6.30
C VAL A 203 -1.28 -34.11 7.51
N LYS A 204 -0.05 -33.83 7.97
CA LYS A 204 0.51 -34.47 9.17
C LYS A 204 -0.19 -34.03 10.46
N ALA A 205 -0.58 -32.76 10.55
CA ALA A 205 -1.19 -32.20 11.75
C ALA A 205 -2.71 -32.40 11.83
N VAL A 206 -3.37 -32.50 10.68
CA VAL A 206 -4.83 -32.57 10.54
C VAL A 206 -5.18 -33.78 9.66
N PRO A 207 -5.46 -34.94 10.26
CA PRO A 207 -5.76 -36.18 9.53
C PRO A 207 -7.02 -36.10 8.66
N GLU A 208 -7.94 -35.17 8.97
CA GLU A 208 -9.17 -34.92 8.20
C GLU A 208 -8.89 -34.17 6.89
N ALA A 209 -7.75 -33.49 6.78
CA ALA A 209 -7.39 -32.73 5.59
C ALA A 209 -7.01 -33.68 4.43
N GLN A 210 -7.66 -33.49 3.29
CA GLN A 210 -7.39 -34.27 2.09
C GLN A 210 -6.66 -33.43 1.04
N VAL A 211 -5.94 -34.07 0.13
CA VAL A 211 -5.23 -33.38 -0.95
C VAL A 211 -5.61 -33.98 -2.28
N SER A 212 -6.05 -33.12 -3.19
CA SER A 212 -6.18 -33.44 -4.61
C SER A 212 -5.22 -32.57 -5.41
N VAL A 213 -4.90 -32.93 -6.65
CA VAL A 213 -3.97 -32.14 -7.48
C VAL A 213 -4.65 -31.78 -8.79
N ILE A 214 -4.65 -30.49 -9.11
CA ILE A 214 -4.96 -30.01 -10.46
C ILE A 214 -3.66 -30.02 -11.24
N GLU A 215 -3.50 -31.03 -12.09
CA GLU A 215 -2.33 -31.16 -12.96
C GLU A 215 -2.30 -30.07 -14.02
N ASN A 216 -1.11 -29.57 -14.34
CA ASN A 216 -0.90 -28.57 -15.40
C ASN A 216 -1.78 -27.32 -15.24
N PHE A 217 -2.08 -26.92 -14.00
CA PHE A 217 -2.82 -25.69 -13.70
C PHE A 217 -2.16 -24.46 -14.36
N SER A 218 -0.84 -24.45 -14.34
CA SER A 218 -0.03 -23.59 -15.19
C SER A 218 0.98 -24.44 -15.95
N THR A 219 1.51 -23.91 -17.05
CA THR A 219 2.73 -24.50 -17.64
C THR A 219 3.84 -24.41 -16.62
N GLY A 220 4.59 -25.49 -16.36
CA GLY A 220 5.84 -25.37 -15.60
C GLY A 220 6.76 -24.34 -16.25
N TYR A 221 7.44 -23.52 -15.44
CA TYR A 221 8.31 -22.47 -15.96
C TYR A 221 9.52 -22.20 -15.07
N HIS A 222 10.56 -21.70 -15.75
CA HIS A 222 11.78 -21.18 -15.16
C HIS A 222 11.84 -19.68 -15.46
N SER A 223 11.57 -18.84 -14.46
CA SER A 223 11.41 -17.40 -14.67
C SER A 223 11.99 -16.60 -13.50
N ARG A 224 11.60 -15.34 -13.39
CA ARG A 224 11.88 -14.48 -12.23
C ARG A 224 10.62 -13.88 -11.62
N ASN A 225 10.69 -13.55 -10.33
CA ASN A 225 9.67 -12.76 -9.64
C ASN A 225 9.93 -11.25 -9.79
N GLY A 226 9.01 -10.43 -9.28
CA GLY A 226 9.09 -8.96 -9.33
C GLY A 226 10.23 -8.35 -8.51
N GLY A 227 10.79 -9.12 -7.57
CA GLY A 227 12.03 -8.80 -6.86
C GLY A 227 13.31 -9.19 -7.62
N GLY A 228 13.17 -10.00 -8.69
CA GLY A 228 14.25 -10.48 -9.54
C GLY A 228 14.81 -11.86 -9.15
N ASP A 229 14.24 -12.56 -8.17
CA ASP A 229 14.66 -13.92 -7.80
C ASP A 229 14.21 -14.94 -8.84
N ALA A 230 14.98 -16.01 -9.04
CA ALA A 230 14.59 -17.10 -9.94
C ALA A 230 13.39 -17.86 -9.37
N ILE A 231 12.55 -18.41 -10.25
CA ILE A 231 11.43 -19.29 -9.89
C ILE A 231 11.50 -20.53 -10.79
N TYR A 232 11.35 -21.70 -10.19
CA TYR A 232 11.14 -23.00 -10.78
C TYR A 232 9.87 -23.62 -10.20
N THR A 233 8.96 -24.05 -11.07
CA THR A 233 7.75 -24.79 -10.69
C THR A 233 7.34 -25.78 -11.77
N ASP A 234 6.81 -26.94 -11.38
CA ASP A 234 6.19 -27.95 -12.23
C ASP A 234 4.85 -27.50 -12.82
N GLY A 235 4.23 -26.47 -12.24
CA GLY A 235 2.96 -25.88 -12.68
C GLY A 235 1.71 -26.59 -12.16
N ASN A 236 1.84 -27.61 -11.32
CA ASN A 236 0.73 -28.30 -10.67
C ASN A 236 0.18 -27.48 -9.49
N LEU A 237 -1.11 -27.68 -9.19
CA LEU A 237 -1.79 -27.00 -8.10
C LEU A 237 -2.45 -28.02 -7.15
N PRO A 238 -1.77 -28.43 -6.08
CA PRO A 238 -2.37 -29.15 -4.97
C PRO A 238 -3.47 -28.31 -4.33
N VAL A 239 -4.61 -28.94 -4.07
CA VAL A 239 -5.78 -28.38 -3.40
C VAL A 239 -5.94 -29.12 -2.08
N VAL A 240 -5.72 -28.41 -0.98
CA VAL A 240 -5.92 -28.92 0.38
C VAL A 240 -7.38 -28.71 0.77
N ASP A 241 -8.12 -29.80 0.93
CA ASP A 241 -9.50 -29.79 1.36
C ASP A 241 -9.58 -29.82 2.88
N THR A 242 -10.12 -28.75 3.46
CA THR A 242 -10.32 -28.58 4.90
C THR A 242 -11.81 -28.57 5.29
N THR A 243 -12.71 -28.93 4.38
CA THR A 243 -14.16 -28.85 4.60
C THR A 243 -14.67 -29.77 5.72
N GLU A 244 -13.98 -30.88 5.98
CA GLU A 244 -14.27 -31.81 7.09
C GLU A 244 -13.55 -31.44 8.41
N VAL A 245 -12.73 -30.39 8.40
CA VAL A 245 -12.04 -29.93 9.61
C VAL A 245 -13.02 -29.19 10.50
N ASN A 246 -13.14 -29.62 11.75
CA ASN A 246 -13.90 -28.92 12.78
C ASN A 246 -12.98 -27.97 13.57
N PRO A 247 -13.15 -26.64 13.46
CA PRO A 247 -12.26 -25.68 14.12
C PRO A 247 -12.19 -25.83 15.64
N ALA A 248 -13.24 -26.35 16.29
CA ALA A 248 -13.28 -26.53 17.73
C ALA A 248 -12.22 -27.53 18.24
N ASP A 249 -11.89 -28.54 17.43
CA ASP A 249 -10.93 -29.58 17.81
C ASP A 249 -9.49 -29.05 17.86
N TYR A 250 -9.23 -27.91 17.20
CA TYR A 250 -7.93 -27.27 17.10
C TYR A 250 -7.84 -25.91 17.81
N ALA A 251 -8.81 -25.60 18.67
CA ALA A 251 -8.91 -24.29 19.34
C ALA A 251 -7.67 -23.93 20.18
N GLU A 252 -6.99 -24.91 20.81
CA GLU A 252 -5.75 -24.67 21.56
C GLU A 252 -4.57 -24.30 20.66
N ALA A 253 -4.52 -24.83 19.44
CA ALA A 253 -3.49 -24.45 18.47
C ALA A 253 -3.74 -23.02 17.96
N ALA A 254 -5.01 -22.65 17.73
CA ALA A 254 -5.38 -21.30 17.33
C ALA A 254 -4.97 -20.22 18.35
N LYS A 255 -5.00 -20.52 19.66
CA LYS A 255 -4.54 -19.61 20.72
C LYS A 255 -3.05 -19.27 20.67
N ARG A 256 -2.24 -19.98 19.88
CA ARG A 256 -0.81 -19.70 19.72
C ARG A 256 -0.53 -18.46 18.90
N THR A 257 -1.48 -18.02 18.08
CA THR A 257 -1.38 -16.72 17.42
C THR A 257 -2.12 -15.66 18.23
N THR A 258 -1.52 -14.47 18.34
CA THR A 258 -2.19 -13.29 18.88
C THR A 258 -2.85 -12.46 17.80
N ALA A 259 -2.59 -12.77 16.53
CA ALA A 259 -3.22 -12.09 15.40
C ALA A 259 -4.68 -12.52 15.31
N VAL A 260 -5.57 -11.55 15.13
CA VAL A 260 -7.01 -11.81 15.04
C VAL A 260 -7.39 -12.09 13.59
N LEU A 261 -8.30 -13.04 13.39
CA LEU A 261 -8.82 -13.35 12.06
C LEU A 261 -9.57 -12.14 11.47
N PRO A 262 -9.40 -11.87 10.16
CA PRO A 262 -10.19 -10.85 9.49
C PRO A 262 -11.70 -11.10 9.65
N GLY A 263 -12.45 -10.11 10.13
CA GLY A 263 -13.89 -10.20 10.35
C GLY A 263 -14.34 -10.61 11.76
N GLU A 264 -13.43 -11.10 12.63
CA GLU A 264 -13.75 -11.38 14.03
C GLU A 264 -13.65 -10.15 14.94
N ASP A 265 -12.79 -9.19 14.59
CA ASP A 265 -12.62 -7.94 15.33
C ASP A 265 -12.93 -6.72 14.47
N HIS A 266 -14.10 -6.13 14.71
CA HIS A 266 -14.53 -4.87 14.09
C HIS A 266 -13.56 -3.70 14.38
N GLU A 267 -12.70 -3.80 15.39
CA GLU A 267 -11.72 -2.75 15.71
C GLU A 267 -10.55 -2.73 14.71
N LEU A 268 -10.05 -3.89 14.28
CA LEU A 268 -9.03 -4.00 13.23
C LEU A 268 -9.56 -3.54 11.87
N GLU A 269 -10.83 -3.83 11.56
CA GLU A 269 -11.53 -3.30 10.38
C GLU A 269 -11.67 -1.77 10.40
N ARG A 270 -11.58 -1.14 11.58
CA ARG A 270 -11.62 0.32 11.78
C ARG A 270 -10.24 0.98 11.84
N THR A 271 -9.15 0.22 11.77
CA THR A 271 -7.80 0.81 11.76
C THR A 271 -7.55 1.52 10.42
N ARG A 272 -7.28 2.83 10.49
CA ARG A 272 -7.10 3.65 9.29
C ARG A 272 -5.81 3.23 8.60
N PRO A 273 -5.83 2.98 7.28
CA PRO A 273 -4.60 2.74 6.54
C PRO A 273 -3.60 3.89 6.72
N ILE A 274 -2.32 3.56 6.73
CA ILE A 274 -1.23 4.55 6.85
C ILE A 274 -1.35 5.64 5.77
N SER A 275 -1.82 5.26 4.58
CA SER A 275 -2.05 6.23 3.49
C SER A 275 -3.17 7.22 3.78
N ILE A 276 -4.25 6.82 4.46
CA ILE A 276 -5.34 7.74 4.85
C ILE A 276 -4.86 8.70 5.93
N THR A 277 -4.16 8.18 6.95
CA THR A 277 -3.56 9.01 8.01
C THR A 277 -2.52 9.96 7.43
N GLY A 278 -1.62 9.47 6.59
CA GLY A 278 -0.60 10.26 5.92
C GLY A 278 -1.20 11.35 5.04
N ALA A 279 -2.20 11.02 4.21
CA ALA A 279 -2.90 12.00 3.39
C ALA A 279 -3.53 13.12 4.24
N ALA A 280 -4.22 12.76 5.33
CA ALA A 280 -4.83 13.75 6.23
C ALA A 280 -3.77 14.67 6.85
N VAL A 281 -2.67 14.12 7.35
CA VAL A 281 -1.56 14.89 7.93
C VAL A 281 -0.94 15.83 6.89
N PHE A 282 -0.63 15.33 5.69
CA PHE A 282 -0.04 16.16 4.64
C PHE A 282 -0.97 17.27 4.15
N VAL A 283 -2.28 17.02 4.03
CA VAL A 283 -3.26 18.05 3.69
C VAL A 283 -3.33 19.12 4.79
N VAL A 284 -3.36 18.72 6.06
CA VAL A 284 -3.37 19.66 7.20
C VAL A 284 -2.10 20.51 7.23
N ILE A 285 -0.92 19.90 7.07
CA ILE A 285 0.35 20.65 7.02
C ILE A 285 0.35 21.63 5.85
N THR A 286 -0.10 21.19 4.67
CA THR A 286 -0.21 22.05 3.47
C THR A 286 -1.14 23.23 3.72
N ALA A 287 -2.30 22.97 4.33
CA ALA A 287 -3.31 23.99 4.62
C ALA A 287 -2.82 25.01 5.66
N LEU A 288 -2.16 24.54 6.72
CA LEU A 288 -1.57 25.41 7.73
C LEU A 288 -0.43 26.26 7.15
N ALA A 289 0.44 25.67 6.33
CA ALA A 289 1.50 26.43 5.65
C ALA A 289 0.92 27.53 4.75
N ALA A 290 -0.15 27.24 4.01
CA ALA A 290 -0.83 28.22 3.15
C ALA A 290 -1.56 29.33 3.92
N ILE A 291 -2.08 29.04 5.12
CA ILE A 291 -2.72 30.04 5.99
C ILE A 291 -1.66 30.94 6.66
N LEU A 292 -0.51 30.38 7.02
CA LEU A 292 0.53 31.08 7.77
C LEU A 292 1.50 31.86 6.87
N SER A 293 1.73 31.44 5.62
CA SER A 293 2.70 32.10 4.74
C SER A 293 2.40 33.59 4.50
N PRO A 294 1.14 34.04 4.30
CA PRO A 294 0.86 35.45 4.11
C PRO A 294 1.22 36.30 5.33
N LEU A 295 1.17 35.74 6.55
CA LEU A 295 1.52 36.46 7.80
C LEU A 295 3.01 36.74 7.90
N VAL A 296 3.85 35.88 7.33
CA VAL A 296 5.30 36.02 7.30
C VAL A 296 5.75 36.92 6.15
N GLU A 297 5.01 36.89 5.03
CA GLU A 297 5.36 37.54 3.77
C GLU A 297 4.45 38.75 3.44
N LEU A 298 3.81 39.37 4.45
CA LEU A 298 2.87 40.49 4.27
C LEU A 298 3.42 41.62 3.38
N GLY A 299 4.72 41.92 3.49
CA GLY A 299 5.38 42.96 2.71
C GLY A 299 5.63 42.59 1.24
N GLU A 300 5.73 41.31 0.91
CA GLU A 300 5.81 40.82 -0.47
C GLU A 300 4.43 40.81 -1.10
N LEU A 301 3.44 40.25 -0.39
CA LEU A 301 2.04 40.25 -0.82
C LEU A 301 1.54 41.67 -1.08
N ARG A 302 1.85 42.62 -0.19
CA ARG A 302 1.48 44.03 -0.40
C ARG A 302 2.14 44.62 -1.65
N ARG A 303 3.40 44.28 -1.95
CA ARG A 303 4.10 44.80 -3.14
C ARG A 303 3.47 44.28 -4.43
N GLU A 304 3.01 43.04 -4.44
CA GLU A 304 2.31 42.44 -5.57
C GLU A 304 1.01 43.21 -5.90
N PHE A 305 0.15 43.44 -4.90
CA PHE A 305 -1.10 44.22 -5.09
C PHE A 305 -0.86 45.71 -5.40
N VAL A 306 0.22 46.30 -4.88
CA VAL A 306 0.59 47.70 -5.21
C VAL A 306 1.09 47.81 -6.65
N GLY A 307 1.73 46.76 -7.18
CA GLY A 307 2.17 46.68 -8.57
C GLY A 307 1.03 46.80 -9.60
N ASP A 308 -0.20 46.50 -9.18
CA ASP A 308 -1.42 46.60 -10.01
C ASP A 308 -2.03 48.02 -10.08
N GLY A 309 -1.37 49.03 -9.49
CA GLY A 309 -1.81 50.43 -9.59
C GLY A 309 -3.01 50.78 -8.69
N LEU A 310 -3.34 49.93 -7.72
CA LEU A 310 -4.42 50.14 -6.75
C LEU A 310 -4.09 51.25 -5.73
N THR A 311 -5.11 51.98 -5.26
CA THR A 311 -4.95 52.88 -4.11
C THR A 311 -4.62 52.10 -2.83
N SER A 312 -4.13 52.78 -1.79
CA SER A 312 -3.79 52.14 -0.50
C SER A 312 -4.98 51.46 0.17
N GLN A 313 -6.18 52.04 0.03
CA GLN A 313 -7.41 51.48 0.56
C GLN A 313 -7.84 50.25 -0.23
N GLU A 314 -7.83 50.31 -1.56
CA GLU A 314 -8.16 49.17 -2.43
C GLU A 314 -7.18 48.01 -2.23
N THR A 315 -5.88 48.30 -2.12
CA THR A 315 -4.84 47.30 -1.81
C THR A 315 -5.16 46.55 -0.52
N THR A 316 -5.53 47.28 0.54
CA THR A 316 -5.81 46.69 1.86
C THR A 316 -7.06 45.79 1.81
N ILE A 317 -8.11 46.25 1.13
CA ILE A 317 -9.35 45.49 0.96
C ILE A 317 -9.08 44.22 0.13
N SER A 318 -8.41 44.35 -1.02
CA SER A 318 -8.08 43.23 -1.91
C SER A 318 -7.22 42.18 -1.22
N MET A 319 -6.20 42.58 -0.47
CA MET A 319 -5.40 41.67 0.34
C MET A 319 -6.23 40.95 1.41
N GLY A 320 -7.10 41.68 2.11
CA GLY A 320 -7.98 41.09 3.13
C GLY A 320 -8.94 40.05 2.54
N VAL A 321 -9.53 40.35 1.38
CA VAL A 321 -10.39 39.41 0.64
C VAL A 321 -9.58 38.18 0.19
N TYR A 322 -8.40 38.38 -0.38
CA TYR A 322 -7.52 37.30 -0.82
C TYR A 322 -7.14 36.35 0.32
N VAL A 323 -6.67 36.89 1.44
CA VAL A 323 -6.31 36.10 2.64
C VAL A 323 -7.54 35.39 3.21
N GLY A 324 -8.69 36.06 3.25
CA GLY A 324 -9.95 35.46 3.72
C GLY A 324 -10.40 34.28 2.85
N LEU A 325 -10.36 34.42 1.52
CA LEU A 325 -10.70 33.36 0.57
C LEU A 325 -9.76 32.15 0.71
N ILE A 326 -8.45 32.40 0.85
CA ILE A 326 -7.47 31.33 1.09
C ILE A 326 -7.74 30.61 2.40
N ALA A 327 -8.03 31.35 3.48
CA ALA A 327 -8.33 30.76 4.77
C ALA A 327 -9.58 29.85 4.68
N VAL A 328 -10.67 30.33 4.06
CA VAL A 328 -11.90 29.56 3.88
C VAL A 328 -11.65 28.28 3.06
N LEU A 329 -10.92 28.39 1.94
CA LEU A 329 -10.57 27.23 1.11
C LEU A 329 -9.76 26.19 1.90
N ASN A 330 -8.78 26.62 2.69
CA ASN A 330 -7.93 25.72 3.46
C ASN A 330 -8.67 25.06 4.64
N VAL A 331 -9.60 25.78 5.28
CA VAL A 331 -10.51 25.18 6.27
C VAL A 331 -11.39 24.10 5.64
N LEU A 332 -11.89 24.34 4.41
CA LEU A 332 -12.64 23.33 3.66
C LEU A 332 -11.77 22.10 3.35
N LEU A 333 -10.50 22.28 2.97
CA LEU A 333 -9.58 21.16 2.75
C LEU A 333 -9.34 20.33 4.01
N ILE A 334 -9.19 20.97 5.17
CA ILE A 334 -9.06 20.28 6.46
C ILE A 334 -10.34 19.49 6.78
N TRP A 335 -11.51 20.08 6.53
CA TRP A 335 -12.79 19.40 6.71
C TRP A 335 -12.97 18.20 5.76
N LEU A 336 -12.59 18.33 4.49
CA LEU A 336 -12.60 17.23 3.53
C LEU A 336 -11.63 16.12 3.95
N ALA A 337 -10.44 16.46 4.44
CA ALA A 337 -9.47 15.50 4.97
C ALA A 337 -10.04 14.73 6.16
N TRP A 338 -10.77 15.41 7.05
CA TRP A 338 -11.50 14.77 8.13
C TRP A 338 -12.59 13.80 7.62
N LYS A 339 -13.41 14.21 6.65
CA LYS A 339 -14.41 13.32 6.03
C LYS A 339 -13.79 12.07 5.38
N MET A 340 -12.71 12.24 4.62
CA MET A 340 -11.95 11.14 4.04
C MET A 340 -11.40 10.20 5.13
N TYR A 341 -10.85 10.77 6.21
CA TYR A 341 -10.33 9.99 7.34
C TYR A 341 -11.41 9.10 7.98
N HIS A 342 -12.67 9.54 7.92
CA HIS A 342 -13.85 8.80 8.34
C HIS A 342 -14.50 7.93 7.24
N GLY A 343 -13.84 7.75 6.10
CA GLY A 343 -14.24 6.77 5.07
C GLY A 343 -15.06 7.34 3.92
N THR A 344 -15.33 8.65 3.86
CA THR A 344 -16.16 9.21 2.79
C THR A 344 -15.46 9.19 1.42
N GLY A 345 -16.00 8.44 0.45
CA GLY A 345 -15.44 8.28 -0.90
C GLY A 345 -15.35 9.57 -1.71
N TRP A 346 -16.44 10.33 -1.77
CA TRP A 346 -16.47 11.58 -2.55
C TRP A 346 -15.50 12.63 -1.99
N ALA A 347 -15.30 12.68 -0.67
CA ALA A 347 -14.38 13.62 -0.04
C ALA A 347 -12.94 13.38 -0.51
N ARG A 348 -12.55 12.11 -0.66
CA ARG A 348 -11.25 11.73 -1.23
C ARG A 348 -11.12 12.20 -2.69
N LEU A 349 -12.15 12.02 -3.51
CA LEU A 349 -12.13 12.44 -4.92
C LEU A 349 -12.04 13.96 -5.05
N VAL A 350 -12.78 14.71 -4.23
CA VAL A 350 -12.71 16.18 -4.20
C VAL A 350 -11.31 16.63 -3.75
N LEU A 351 -10.75 16.06 -2.68
CA LEU A 351 -9.37 16.35 -2.26
C LEU A 351 -8.37 16.07 -3.37
N LEU A 352 -8.49 14.92 -4.04
CA LEU A 352 -7.60 14.56 -5.15
C LEU A 352 -7.67 15.61 -6.26
N GLY A 353 -8.88 16.04 -6.64
CA GLY A 353 -9.09 17.07 -7.65
C GLY A 353 -8.49 18.42 -7.24
N VAL A 354 -8.84 18.92 -6.06
CA VAL A 354 -8.39 20.24 -5.58
C VAL A 354 -6.88 20.27 -5.39
N VAL A 355 -6.30 19.26 -4.72
CA VAL A 355 -4.84 19.21 -4.54
C VAL A 355 -4.14 19.12 -5.90
N THR A 356 -4.65 18.36 -6.86
CA THR A 356 -4.07 18.28 -8.22
C THR A 356 -4.09 19.63 -8.92
N ILE A 357 -5.22 20.35 -8.89
CA ILE A 357 -5.35 21.68 -9.49
C ILE A 357 -4.38 22.66 -8.84
N THR A 358 -4.30 22.66 -7.50
CA THR A 358 -3.37 23.52 -6.75
C THR A 358 -1.92 23.22 -7.11
N GLN A 359 -1.53 21.95 -7.21
CA GLN A 359 -0.17 21.57 -7.62
C GLN A 359 0.13 22.01 -9.05
N PHE A 360 -0.84 21.90 -9.96
CA PHE A 360 -0.68 22.36 -11.34
C PHE A 360 -0.50 23.89 -11.42
N ALA A 361 -1.31 24.65 -10.66
CA ALA A 361 -1.18 26.10 -10.56
C ALA A 361 0.18 26.53 -9.99
N GLN A 362 0.67 25.84 -8.96
CA GLN A 362 2.01 26.07 -8.39
C GLN A 362 3.11 25.82 -9.43
N ILE A 363 3.01 24.75 -10.21
CA ILE A 363 3.97 24.44 -11.29
C ILE A 363 3.97 25.55 -12.36
N ILE A 364 2.79 26.01 -12.78
CA ILE A 364 2.67 27.11 -13.75
C ILE A 364 3.34 28.38 -13.20
N GLY A 365 3.03 28.75 -11.95
CA GLY A 365 3.61 29.93 -11.31
C GLY A 365 5.14 29.92 -11.34
N VAL A 366 5.74 28.75 -11.13
CA VAL A 366 7.20 28.58 -11.19
C VAL A 366 7.77 28.74 -12.59
N ILE A 367 7.09 28.18 -13.59
CA ILE A 367 7.48 28.33 -15.00
C ILE A 367 7.40 29.80 -15.42
N THR A 368 6.37 30.54 -14.98
CA THR A 368 6.17 31.95 -15.31
C THR A 368 7.02 32.90 -14.46
N GLY A 369 7.85 32.39 -13.54
CA GLY A 369 8.80 33.19 -12.77
C GLY A 369 8.23 33.85 -11.51
N ALA A 370 7.15 33.32 -10.94
CA ALA A 370 6.67 33.74 -9.62
C ALA A 370 7.77 33.58 -8.55
N HIS A 371 7.74 34.39 -7.50
CA HIS A 371 8.64 34.20 -6.37
C HIS A 371 8.37 32.86 -5.66
N HIS A 372 9.42 32.17 -5.22
CA HIS A 372 9.30 30.91 -4.48
C HIS A 372 9.74 31.13 -3.05
N SER A 373 8.78 31.07 -2.13
CA SER A 373 9.09 31.09 -0.71
C SER A 373 9.26 29.69 -0.15
N VAL A 374 9.84 29.61 1.05
CA VAL A 374 9.96 28.35 1.81
C VAL A 374 8.57 27.73 2.03
N GLY A 375 7.54 28.57 2.23
CA GLY A 375 6.16 28.14 2.36
C GLY A 375 5.63 27.47 1.08
N THR A 376 5.94 28.04 -0.09
CA THR A 376 5.58 27.44 -1.39
C THR A 376 6.23 26.07 -1.57
N VAL A 377 7.54 25.95 -1.30
CA VAL A 377 8.27 24.69 -1.45
C VAL A 377 7.72 23.62 -0.51
N LEU A 378 7.45 23.97 0.75
CA LEU A 378 6.86 23.05 1.72
C LEU A 378 5.47 22.60 1.26
N SER A 379 4.60 23.54 0.88
CA SER A 379 3.23 23.29 0.39
C SER A 379 3.20 22.39 -0.84
N THR A 380 4.07 22.62 -1.82
CA THR A 380 4.19 21.77 -3.01
C THR A 380 4.67 20.37 -2.64
N SER A 381 5.68 20.26 -1.77
CA SER A 381 6.24 18.97 -1.37
C SER A 381 5.22 18.12 -0.60
N THR A 382 4.52 18.71 0.37
CA THR A 382 3.47 18.02 1.13
C THR A 382 2.23 17.76 0.29
N GLY A 383 1.88 18.64 -0.65
CA GLY A 383 0.79 18.43 -1.60
C GLY A 383 1.03 17.22 -2.51
N LEU A 384 2.26 17.04 -3.01
CA LEU A 384 2.64 15.85 -3.78
C LEU A 384 2.57 14.56 -2.96
N LEU A 385 3.03 14.60 -1.70
CA LEU A 385 2.92 13.46 -0.77
C LEU A 385 1.46 13.13 -0.44
N ALA A 386 0.61 14.15 -0.30
CA ALA A 386 -0.83 13.97 -0.14
C ALA A 386 -1.44 13.28 -1.37
N LEU A 387 -1.14 13.72 -2.59
CA LEU A 387 -1.59 13.06 -3.82
C LEU A 387 -1.12 11.60 -3.88
N TYR A 388 0.14 11.34 -3.54
CA TYR A 388 0.69 9.99 -3.51
C TYR A 388 -0.06 9.09 -2.52
N ALA A 389 -0.43 9.61 -1.35
CA ALA A 389 -1.18 8.88 -0.34
C ALA A 389 -2.67 8.68 -0.75
N LEU A 390 -3.32 9.71 -1.30
CA LEU A 390 -4.72 9.69 -1.75
C LEU A 390 -4.99 8.69 -2.87
N THR A 391 -4.00 8.49 -3.74
CA THR A 391 -4.06 7.56 -4.89
C THR A 391 -3.72 6.11 -4.53
N SER A 392 -3.32 5.83 -3.29
CA SER A 392 -3.01 4.47 -2.87
C SER A 392 -4.22 3.52 -2.92
N LEU A 393 -3.97 2.24 -3.17
CA LEU A 393 -5.01 1.20 -3.15
C LEU A 393 -5.73 1.15 -1.80
N SER A 394 -4.97 1.18 -0.70
CA SER A 394 -5.52 1.13 0.65
C SER A 394 -6.39 2.35 0.96
N ALA A 395 -6.06 3.53 0.42
CA ALA A 395 -6.93 4.70 0.53
C ALA A 395 -8.22 4.54 -0.30
N ARG A 396 -8.12 3.91 -1.48
CA ARG A 396 -9.29 3.57 -2.29
C ARG A 396 -10.20 2.61 -1.56
N GLU A 397 -9.68 1.45 -1.15
CA GLU A 397 -10.43 0.40 -0.47
C GLU A 397 -11.11 0.91 0.79
N TRP A 398 -10.41 1.69 1.62
CA TRP A 398 -10.98 2.32 2.82
C TRP A 398 -12.23 3.15 2.50
N THR A 399 -12.11 4.04 1.52
CA THR A 399 -13.18 4.98 1.21
C THR A 399 -14.31 4.38 0.36
N THR A 400 -14.05 3.32 -0.40
CA THR A 400 -15.11 2.58 -1.13
C THR A 400 -15.87 1.61 -0.24
N ARG A 401 -15.22 1.02 0.77
CA ARG A 401 -15.87 0.10 1.72
C ARG A 401 -16.84 0.82 2.65
N ALA A 402 -16.45 1.99 3.16
CA ALA A 402 -17.29 2.76 4.09
C ALA A 402 -18.58 3.28 3.41
N ASP A 403 -18.53 3.66 2.14
CA ASP A 403 -19.72 4.09 1.37
C ASP A 403 -20.75 2.93 1.22
N VAL A 404 -20.30 1.68 1.08
CA VAL A 404 -21.18 0.49 1.00
C VAL A 404 -21.80 0.14 2.35
N VAL A 405 -21.04 0.28 3.45
CA VAL A 405 -21.54 0.01 4.81
C VAL A 405 -22.56 1.08 5.24
N HIS A 406 -22.26 2.36 5.03
CA HIS A 406 -23.19 3.45 5.36
C HIS A 406 -24.45 3.46 4.47
N GLY A 407 -24.34 3.00 3.22
CA GLY A 407 -25.50 2.85 2.33
C GLY A 407 -26.43 1.69 2.74
N ARG A 408 -25.92 0.67 3.43
CA ARG A 408 -26.72 -0.45 3.97
C ARG A 408 -27.37 -0.15 5.33
N GLU A 409 -26.82 0.76 6.12
CA GLU A 409 -27.45 1.19 7.38
C GLU A 409 -28.58 2.22 7.18
N GLN A 410 -28.72 2.79 5.98
CA GLN A 410 -29.76 3.76 5.62
C GLN A 410 -30.89 3.20 4.75
N ALA A 411 -30.81 1.93 4.35
CA ALA A 411 -31.83 1.20 3.59
C ALA A 411 -32.45 0.12 4.48
#